data_AF-A0A812P5C5-F1
#
_entry.id   AF-A0A812P5C5-F1
#
_cell.length_a   1.000
_cell.length_b   1.000
_cell.length_c   1.000
_cell.angle_alpha   90.00
_cell.angle_beta   90.00
_cell.angle_gamma   90.00
#
_symmetry.space_group_name_H-M   'P 1'
#
loop_
_entity.id
_entity.type
_entity.pdbx_description
1 polymer ?
#
loop_
_entity_poly.entity_id
_entity_poly.type
_entity_poly.pdbx_seq_one_letter_code
_entity_poly.pdbx_strand_id
1 'polypeptide(L)'
;VLDLLVFVPLSDTGEPQNIVVMRLVRVVKSLRAIRMVRTLRLFRGLNLLVKACQCFLPSLGWSMVLLVVFMSMGTLVMGNLLRDFITDKDANMDDRLWIYSRYGTAYHAMYTLYEITFAGNWPTNARPVLEKVNHSFVIFYVIYITIIVFAVIRVISATFLKDTLDAAQNDAENLVVERLRKKAQYVKKLEEVFMAIDHSGDGMISEERLANILSNPKAVAYFQTLDVDVTESAALFHLIDNGDGEVTLDEFIEGIMRCKGPARAIDQVAMRAMIQQMDQKLSKLTKRLVESGAILPKLNTAPSADSPGIW
;
A
#
# COMPACT_ATOMS: atom_id res chain seq x y z
N VAL A 1 22.73 -0.85 -30.40
CA VAL A 1 23.33 -1.69 -29.32
C VAL A 1 22.37 -2.72 -28.74
N LEU A 2 21.04 -2.58 -28.88
CA LEU A 2 20.05 -3.56 -28.40
C LEU A 2 19.67 -4.66 -29.40
N ASP A 3 20.02 -4.55 -30.68
CA ASP A 3 19.72 -5.59 -31.70
C ASP A 3 20.85 -6.59 -31.97
N LEU A 4 21.97 -6.54 -31.22
CA LEU A 4 23.17 -7.34 -31.52
C LEU A 4 23.34 -8.60 -30.65
N LEU A 5 22.32 -8.99 -29.88
CA LEU A 5 22.41 -10.11 -28.92
C LEU A 5 21.39 -11.23 -29.15
N VAL A 6 20.51 -11.12 -30.15
CA VAL A 6 19.39 -12.06 -30.35
C VAL A 6 19.73 -13.21 -31.32
N PHE A 7 20.69 -13.04 -32.24
CA PHE A 7 21.06 -14.10 -33.17
C PHE A 7 22.58 -14.23 -33.32
N VAL A 8 23.15 -15.30 -32.76
CA VAL A 8 24.08 -16.26 -33.38
C VAL A 8 24.23 -17.42 -32.38
N PRO A 9 23.97 -18.66 -32.82
CA PRO A 9 25.05 -19.63 -32.80
C PRO A 9 25.25 -20.18 -34.21
N LEU A 10 26.44 -19.92 -34.77
CA LEU A 10 27.04 -20.73 -35.81
C LEU A 10 27.17 -22.13 -35.20
N SER A 11 26.31 -23.04 -35.63
CA SER A 11 26.50 -24.45 -35.38
C SER A 11 27.72 -24.89 -36.19
N ASP A 12 28.85 -25.09 -35.52
CA ASP A 12 29.71 -26.19 -35.90
C ASP A 12 30.45 -26.72 -34.68
N THR A 13 30.52 -28.05 -34.61
CA THR A 13 31.10 -28.91 -33.55
C THR A 13 30.21 -29.24 -32.35
N GLY A 14 30.06 -30.55 -32.12
CA GLY A 14 28.98 -31.17 -31.38
C GLY A 14 29.09 -31.07 -29.85
N GLU A 15 27.97 -30.72 -29.23
CA GLU A 15 27.30 -31.45 -28.13
C GLU A 15 26.01 -30.70 -27.74
N PRO A 16 24.81 -31.33 -27.79
CA PRO A 16 23.54 -30.61 -27.67
C PRO A 16 23.08 -30.26 -26.24
N GLN A 17 23.80 -30.65 -25.18
CA GLN A 17 23.30 -30.46 -23.80
C GLN A 17 23.42 -29.02 -23.26
N ASN A 18 24.36 -28.20 -23.78
CA ASN A 18 24.61 -26.85 -23.24
C ASN A 18 23.73 -25.75 -23.86
N ILE A 19 23.02 -26.03 -24.96
CA ILE A 19 22.24 -25.02 -25.68
C ILE A 19 20.96 -24.64 -24.92
N VAL A 20 20.29 -25.60 -24.27
CA VAL A 20 19.04 -25.35 -23.51
C VAL A 20 19.33 -24.56 -22.24
N VAL A 21 20.39 -24.91 -21.51
CA VAL A 21 20.82 -24.16 -20.31
C VAL A 21 21.23 -22.73 -20.69
N MET A 22 21.95 -22.53 -21.79
CA MET A 22 22.28 -21.19 -22.29
C MET A 22 21.03 -20.39 -22.72
N ARG A 23 20.01 -21.04 -23.29
CA ARG A 23 18.72 -20.41 -23.62
C ARG A 23 17.96 -20.01 -22.35
N LEU A 24 17.95 -20.84 -21.32
CA LEU A 24 17.32 -20.53 -20.03
C LEU A 24 18.02 -19.37 -19.30
N VAL A 25 19.35 -19.31 -19.33
CA VAL A 25 20.12 -18.18 -18.79
C VAL A 25 19.82 -16.86 -19.53
N ARG A 26 19.53 -16.92 -20.85
CA ARG A 26 19.06 -15.76 -21.61
C ARG A 26 17.67 -15.29 -21.15
N VAL A 27 16.77 -16.20 -20.75
CA VAL A 27 15.45 -15.85 -20.18
C VAL A 27 15.59 -15.19 -18.80
N VAL A 28 16.55 -15.64 -17.97
CA VAL A 28 16.86 -14.97 -16.69
C VAL A 28 17.35 -13.53 -16.92
N LYS A 29 18.08 -13.26 -18.02
CA LYS A 29 18.43 -11.88 -18.41
C LYS A 29 17.20 -11.04 -18.78
N SER A 30 16.13 -11.64 -19.31
CA SER A 30 14.85 -10.96 -19.56
C SER A 30 14.16 -10.49 -18.28
N LEU A 31 14.50 -11.02 -17.09
CA LEU A 31 14.05 -10.47 -15.80
C LEU A 31 14.54 -9.02 -15.58
N ARG A 32 15.53 -8.53 -16.35
CA ARG A 32 15.88 -7.10 -16.36
C ARG A 32 14.72 -6.22 -16.85
N ALA A 33 13.82 -6.75 -17.68
CA ALA A 33 12.61 -6.03 -18.10
C ALA A 33 11.72 -5.68 -16.90
N ILE A 34 11.67 -6.51 -15.85
CA ILE A 34 10.94 -6.21 -14.60
C ILE A 34 11.52 -4.97 -13.91
N ARG A 35 12.85 -4.76 -13.98
CA ARG A 35 13.45 -3.51 -13.48
C ARG A 35 13.04 -2.30 -14.30
N MET A 36 12.95 -2.44 -15.62
CA MET A 36 12.52 -1.37 -16.53
C MET A 36 11.06 -0.96 -16.28
N VAL A 37 10.18 -1.92 -15.95
CA VAL A 37 8.79 -1.67 -15.54
C VAL A 37 8.73 -0.82 -14.26
N ARG A 38 9.66 -0.98 -13.32
CA ARG A 38 9.73 -0.14 -12.10
C ARG A 38 10.12 1.31 -12.37
N THR A 39 10.91 1.57 -13.42
CA THR A 39 11.40 2.92 -13.76
C THR A 39 10.37 3.75 -14.54
N LEU A 40 9.36 3.09 -15.13
CA LEU A 40 8.30 3.75 -15.88
C LEU A 40 7.30 4.42 -14.92
N ARG A 41 7.47 5.73 -14.73
CA ARG A 41 6.61 6.61 -13.92
C ARG A 41 5.17 6.73 -14.46
N LEU A 42 4.90 6.23 -15.66
CA LEU A 42 3.61 6.35 -16.38
C LEU A 42 2.50 5.42 -15.86
N PHE A 43 2.82 4.36 -15.11
CA PHE A 43 1.81 3.43 -14.57
C PHE A 43 1.90 3.32 -13.05
N ARG A 44 1.31 4.29 -12.33
CA ARG A 44 1.20 4.24 -10.86
C ARG A 44 0.52 2.93 -10.38
N GLY A 45 -0.51 2.46 -11.08
CA GLY A 45 -1.21 1.21 -10.74
C GLY A 45 -0.36 -0.05 -10.91
N LEU A 46 0.44 -0.14 -11.98
CA LEU A 46 1.33 -1.28 -12.21
C LEU A 46 2.46 -1.34 -11.15
N ASN A 47 3.02 -0.19 -10.78
CA ASN A 47 4.03 -0.12 -9.72
C ASN A 47 3.49 -0.55 -8.36
N LEU A 48 2.21 -0.27 -8.07
CA LEU A 48 1.56 -0.74 -6.85
C LEU A 48 1.44 -2.28 -6.83
N LEU A 49 0.96 -2.88 -7.92
CA LEU A 49 0.90 -4.34 -8.06
C LEU A 49 2.28 -4.99 -7.98
N VAL A 50 3.30 -4.39 -8.61
CA VAL A 50 4.68 -4.91 -8.58
C VAL A 50 5.30 -4.83 -7.18
N LYS A 51 4.97 -3.80 -6.39
CA LYS A 51 5.36 -3.72 -4.98
C LYS A 51 4.64 -4.76 -4.14
N ALA A 52 3.34 -4.94 -4.31
CA ALA A 52 2.57 -5.99 -3.64
C ALA A 52 3.14 -7.38 -3.95
N CYS A 53 3.49 -7.65 -5.21
CA CYS A 53 4.17 -8.89 -5.62
C CYS A 53 5.49 -9.15 -4.91
N GLN A 54 6.29 -8.12 -4.66
CA GLN A 54 7.57 -8.28 -3.98
C GLN A 54 7.43 -8.65 -2.51
N CYS A 55 6.32 -8.29 -1.87
CA CYS A 55 6.08 -8.59 -0.47
C CYS A 55 5.84 -10.09 -0.23
N PHE A 56 5.00 -10.75 -1.05
CA PHE A 56 4.66 -12.17 -0.83
C PHE A 56 5.61 -13.16 -1.51
N LEU A 57 6.38 -12.73 -2.53
CA LEU A 57 7.27 -13.62 -3.30
C LEU A 57 8.30 -14.40 -2.44
N PRO A 58 8.94 -13.80 -1.41
CA PRO A 58 9.87 -14.54 -0.56
C PRO A 58 9.19 -15.69 0.20
N SER A 59 8.02 -15.42 0.79
CA SER A 59 7.21 -16.39 1.53
C SER A 59 6.69 -17.52 0.63
N LEU A 60 6.21 -17.17 -0.57
CA LEU A 60 5.84 -18.12 -1.61
C LEU A 60 7.05 -18.97 -2.04
N GLY A 61 8.23 -18.37 -2.18
CA GLY A 61 9.45 -19.06 -2.56
C GLY A 61 9.82 -20.17 -1.57
N TRP A 62 9.86 -19.86 -0.27
CA TRP A 62 10.12 -20.86 0.76
C TRP A 62 9.04 -21.94 0.85
N SER A 63 7.78 -21.56 0.64
CA SER A 63 6.67 -22.49 0.53
C SER A 63 6.82 -23.47 -0.63
N MET A 64 7.29 -22.99 -1.79
CA MET A 64 7.57 -23.83 -2.96
C MET A 64 8.77 -24.75 -2.73
N VAL A 65 9.80 -24.30 -2.03
CA VAL A 65 10.94 -25.16 -1.63
C VAL A 65 10.45 -26.31 -0.74
N LEU A 66 9.64 -26.01 0.26
CA LEU A 66 9.05 -27.04 1.13
C LEU A 66 8.20 -28.04 0.33
N LEU A 67 7.41 -27.55 -0.62
CA LEU A 67 6.59 -28.39 -1.50
C LEU A 67 7.47 -29.33 -2.36
N VAL A 68 8.59 -28.83 -2.90
CA VAL A 68 9.55 -29.66 -3.66
C VAL A 68 10.17 -30.75 -2.78
N VAL A 69 10.43 -30.48 -1.50
CA VAL A 69 10.90 -31.51 -0.55
C VAL A 69 9.86 -32.61 -0.40
N PHE A 70 8.59 -32.27 -0.18
CA PHE A 70 7.52 -33.28 -0.09
C PHE A 70 7.32 -34.08 -1.39
N MET A 71 7.38 -33.41 -2.56
CA MET A 71 7.33 -34.11 -3.85
C MET A 71 8.53 -35.04 -4.05
N SER A 72 9.73 -34.66 -3.57
CA SER A 72 10.92 -35.50 -3.61
C SER A 72 10.74 -36.77 -2.76
N MET A 73 10.14 -36.64 -1.57
CA MET A 73 9.82 -37.79 -0.73
C MET A 73 8.82 -38.73 -1.42
N GLY A 74 7.74 -38.19 -2.00
CA GLY A 74 6.77 -38.97 -2.77
C GLY A 74 7.41 -39.67 -3.97
N THR A 75 8.34 -39.01 -4.64
CA THR A 75 9.11 -39.56 -5.77
C THR A 75 9.91 -40.78 -5.35
N LEU A 76 10.64 -40.68 -4.23
CA LEU A 76 11.44 -41.80 -3.71
C LEU A 76 10.56 -42.98 -3.29
N VAL A 77 9.43 -42.70 -2.63
CA VAL A 77 8.46 -43.75 -2.23
C VAL A 77 7.94 -44.49 -3.46
N MET A 78 7.42 -43.77 -4.46
CA MET A 78 6.87 -44.40 -5.67
C MET A 78 7.92 -45.11 -6.51
N GLY A 79 9.11 -44.52 -6.65
CA GLY A 79 10.22 -45.15 -7.37
C GLY A 79 10.69 -46.44 -6.71
N ASN A 80 10.62 -46.55 -5.38
CA ASN A 80 10.94 -47.80 -4.67
C ASN A 80 9.81 -48.81 -4.77
N LEU A 81 8.54 -48.40 -4.58
CA LEU A 81 7.40 -49.31 -4.62
C LEU A 81 7.14 -49.89 -6.01
N LEU A 82 7.37 -49.12 -7.08
CA LEU A 82 7.16 -49.58 -8.46
C LEU A 82 8.36 -50.32 -9.05
N ARG A 83 9.50 -50.36 -8.35
CA ARG A 83 10.74 -50.96 -8.86
C ARG A 83 10.53 -52.41 -9.27
N ASP A 84 9.93 -53.20 -8.39
CA ASP A 84 9.78 -54.65 -8.59
C ASP A 84 8.96 -54.93 -9.85
N PHE A 85 7.83 -54.23 -10.03
CA PHE A 85 6.99 -54.33 -11.22
C PHE A 85 7.71 -53.90 -12.50
N ILE A 86 8.51 -52.83 -12.44
CA ILE A 86 9.28 -52.36 -13.61
C ILE A 86 10.33 -53.40 -14.03
N THR A 87 10.96 -54.09 -13.08
CA THR A 87 12.02 -55.07 -13.35
C THR A 87 11.49 -56.47 -13.68
N ASP A 88 10.25 -56.78 -13.33
CA ASP A 88 9.62 -58.07 -13.55
C ASP A 88 9.52 -58.40 -15.04
N LYS A 89 10.20 -59.47 -15.47
CA LYS A 89 10.23 -59.89 -16.88
C LYS A 89 8.95 -60.60 -17.32
N ASP A 90 8.15 -61.09 -16.38
CA ASP A 90 6.94 -61.84 -16.66
C ASP A 90 5.72 -60.91 -16.83
N ALA A 91 5.82 -59.65 -16.35
CA ALA A 91 4.82 -58.63 -16.53
C ALA A 91 4.78 -58.04 -17.97
N ASN A 92 3.61 -57.54 -18.38
CA ASN A 92 3.39 -56.99 -19.72
C ASN A 92 4.37 -55.83 -20.02
N MET A 93 5.07 -55.93 -21.16
CA MET A 93 6.09 -54.97 -21.57
C MET A 93 5.52 -53.55 -21.75
N ASP A 94 4.33 -53.40 -22.33
CA ASP A 94 3.74 -52.08 -22.60
C ASP A 94 3.41 -51.35 -21.30
N ASP A 95 2.94 -52.09 -20.29
CA ASP A 95 2.61 -51.55 -18.98
C ASP A 95 3.86 -51.14 -18.20
N ARG A 96 4.92 -51.95 -18.29
CA ARG A 96 6.23 -51.64 -17.71
C ARG A 96 6.86 -50.39 -18.33
N LEU A 97 6.80 -50.27 -19.66
CA LEU A 97 7.30 -49.08 -20.38
C LEU A 97 6.52 -47.82 -20.00
N TRP A 98 5.19 -47.93 -19.89
CA TRP A 98 4.36 -46.81 -19.45
C TRP A 98 4.73 -46.38 -18.03
N ILE A 99 4.85 -47.32 -17.09
CA ILE A 99 5.20 -47.01 -15.70
C ILE A 99 6.62 -46.45 -15.62
N TYR A 100 7.58 -47.01 -16.35
CA TYR A 100 8.94 -46.50 -16.41
C TYR A 100 9.01 -45.07 -16.95
N SER A 101 8.23 -44.74 -17.99
CA SER A 101 8.19 -43.39 -18.57
C SER A 101 7.71 -42.31 -17.59
N ARG A 102 6.97 -42.68 -16.54
CA ARG A 102 6.42 -41.74 -15.54
C ARG A 102 7.09 -41.83 -14.18
N TYR A 103 7.40 -43.03 -13.71
CA TYR A 103 7.94 -43.26 -12.36
C TYR A 103 9.34 -43.88 -12.35
N GLY A 104 9.89 -44.25 -13.51
CA GLY A 104 11.12 -45.04 -13.61
C GLY A 104 12.40 -44.30 -13.22
N THR A 105 12.40 -42.97 -13.27
CA THR A 105 13.54 -42.15 -12.83
C THR A 105 13.07 -41.07 -11.88
N ALA A 106 13.97 -40.54 -11.05
CA ALA A 106 13.66 -39.45 -10.13
C ALA A 106 13.10 -38.20 -10.85
N TYR A 107 13.63 -37.86 -12.03
CA TYR A 107 13.13 -36.73 -12.81
C TYR A 107 11.68 -36.96 -13.29
N HIS A 108 11.41 -38.12 -13.90
CA HIS A 108 10.08 -38.44 -14.41
C HIS A 108 9.06 -38.53 -13.27
N ALA A 109 9.40 -39.19 -12.17
CA ALA A 109 8.51 -39.34 -11.01
C ALA A 109 8.21 -37.99 -10.35
N MET A 110 9.22 -37.12 -10.22
CA MET A 110 9.05 -35.75 -9.73
C MET A 110 8.11 -34.96 -10.65
N TYR A 111 8.30 -35.04 -11.96
CA TYR A 111 7.44 -34.36 -12.92
C TYR A 111 6.00 -34.88 -12.89
N THR A 112 5.79 -36.20 -12.78
CA THR A 112 4.45 -36.79 -12.63
C THR A 112 3.77 -36.35 -11.33
N LEU A 113 4.49 -36.29 -10.21
CA LEU A 113 3.94 -35.76 -8.95
C LEU A 113 3.66 -34.25 -9.04
N TYR A 114 4.47 -33.49 -9.77
CA TYR A 114 4.19 -32.09 -10.09
C TYR A 114 2.88 -31.94 -10.88
N GLU A 115 2.67 -32.76 -11.93
CA GLU A 115 1.40 -32.77 -12.69
C GLU A 115 0.20 -33.14 -11.82
N ILE A 116 0.35 -34.15 -10.94
CA ILE A 116 -0.67 -34.53 -9.97
C ILE A 116 -1.00 -33.34 -9.04
N THR A 117 0.02 -32.60 -8.61
CA THR A 117 -0.11 -31.52 -7.63
C THR A 117 -0.77 -30.27 -8.21
N PHE A 118 -0.34 -29.83 -9.40
CA PHE A 118 -0.78 -28.56 -9.97
C PHE A 118 -1.81 -28.69 -11.08
N ALA A 119 -1.73 -29.72 -11.92
CA ALA A 119 -2.67 -29.91 -13.03
C ALA A 119 -3.92 -30.70 -12.62
N GLY A 120 -3.92 -31.33 -11.42
CA GLY A 120 -5.03 -32.14 -10.94
C GLY A 120 -5.26 -33.42 -11.76
N ASN A 121 -4.31 -33.78 -12.65
CA ASN A 121 -4.42 -34.94 -13.54
C ASN A 121 -4.03 -36.26 -12.84
N TRP A 122 -4.43 -36.40 -11.58
CA TRP A 122 -4.09 -37.55 -10.76
C TRP A 122 -4.79 -38.85 -11.17
N PRO A 123 -6.03 -38.88 -11.68
CA PRO A 123 -6.66 -40.14 -12.09
C PRO A 123 -5.90 -40.80 -13.25
N THR A 124 -5.40 -40.00 -14.21
CA THR A 124 -4.63 -40.49 -15.36
C THR A 124 -3.30 -41.11 -14.95
N ASN A 125 -2.69 -40.59 -13.89
CA ASN A 125 -1.39 -41.07 -13.39
C ASN A 125 -1.51 -42.17 -12.33
N ALA A 126 -2.67 -42.29 -11.67
CA ALA A 126 -2.93 -43.27 -10.60
C ALA A 126 -3.66 -44.53 -11.10
N ARG A 127 -4.71 -44.39 -11.94
CA ARG A 127 -5.54 -45.54 -12.37
C ARG A 127 -4.73 -46.67 -13.02
N PRO A 128 -3.81 -46.40 -13.97
CA PRO A 128 -3.01 -47.48 -14.56
C PRO A 128 -2.12 -48.19 -13.53
N VAL A 129 -1.66 -47.49 -12.50
CA VAL A 129 -0.87 -48.11 -11.42
C VAL A 129 -1.75 -49.02 -10.56
N LEU A 130 -2.96 -48.56 -10.22
CA LEU A 130 -3.91 -49.34 -9.40
C LEU A 130 -4.39 -50.60 -10.12
N GLU A 131 -4.74 -50.46 -11.40
CA GLU A 131 -5.35 -51.53 -12.20
C GLU A 131 -4.31 -52.55 -12.68
N LYS A 132 -3.08 -52.10 -13.01
CA LYS A 132 -2.06 -52.96 -13.66
C LYS A 132 -0.97 -53.46 -12.71
N VAL A 133 -0.73 -52.78 -11.59
CA VAL A 133 0.29 -53.18 -10.60
C VAL A 133 -0.37 -53.80 -9.38
N ASN A 134 -1.02 -52.97 -8.55
CA ASN A 134 -1.70 -53.41 -7.34
C ASN A 134 -2.64 -52.31 -6.81
N HIS A 135 -3.84 -52.69 -6.37
CA HIS A 135 -4.82 -51.78 -5.78
C HIS A 135 -4.34 -51.13 -4.47
N SER A 136 -3.40 -51.74 -3.73
CA SER A 136 -2.85 -51.19 -2.48
C SER A 136 -2.16 -49.82 -2.66
N PHE A 137 -1.71 -49.47 -3.86
CA PHE A 137 -1.16 -48.14 -4.17
C PHE A 137 -2.16 -47.00 -3.96
N VAL A 138 -3.46 -47.31 -3.81
CA VAL A 138 -4.50 -46.31 -3.52
C VAL A 138 -4.19 -45.55 -2.24
N ILE A 139 -3.57 -46.21 -1.25
CA ILE A 139 -3.19 -45.63 0.03
C ILE A 139 -2.22 -44.46 -0.19
N PHE A 140 -1.21 -44.64 -1.05
CA PHE A 140 -0.24 -43.59 -1.37
C PHE A 140 -0.93 -42.39 -2.01
N TYR A 141 -1.74 -42.61 -3.06
CA TYR A 141 -2.37 -41.50 -3.79
C TYR A 141 -3.38 -40.74 -2.93
N VAL A 142 -4.19 -41.43 -2.13
CA VAL A 142 -5.14 -40.78 -1.22
C VAL A 142 -4.41 -39.92 -0.20
N ILE A 143 -3.38 -40.45 0.47
CA ILE A 143 -2.58 -39.69 1.44
C ILE A 143 -1.90 -38.50 0.76
N TYR A 144 -1.28 -38.71 -0.39
CA TYR A 144 -0.59 -37.66 -1.14
C TYR A 144 -1.56 -36.55 -1.55
N ILE A 145 -2.73 -36.88 -2.10
CA ILE A 145 -3.72 -35.89 -2.54
C ILE A 145 -4.27 -35.11 -1.35
N THR A 146 -4.63 -35.79 -0.26
CA THR A 146 -5.19 -35.11 0.93
C THR A 146 -4.16 -34.21 1.60
N ILE A 147 -2.92 -34.67 1.77
CA ILE A 147 -1.90 -33.89 2.47
C ILE A 147 -1.30 -32.81 1.55
N ILE A 148 -0.84 -33.17 0.36
CA ILE A 148 -0.12 -32.24 -0.50
C ILE A 148 -1.09 -31.34 -1.27
N VAL A 149 -2.03 -31.94 -2.00
CA VAL A 149 -2.90 -31.18 -2.92
C VAL A 149 -3.97 -30.40 -2.15
N PHE A 150 -4.58 -31.01 -1.12
CA PHE A 150 -5.59 -30.32 -0.33
C PHE A 150 -4.98 -29.48 0.80
N ALA A 151 -4.18 -30.05 1.71
CA ALA A 151 -3.72 -29.28 2.86
C ALA A 151 -2.57 -28.30 2.52
N VAL A 152 -1.46 -28.78 1.95
CA VAL A 152 -0.27 -27.93 1.72
C VAL A 152 -0.57 -26.81 0.73
N ILE A 153 -1.15 -27.07 -0.45
CA ILE A 153 -1.49 -26.00 -1.42
C ILE A 153 -2.42 -24.94 -0.79
N ARG A 154 -3.39 -25.35 0.04
CA ARG A 154 -4.29 -24.41 0.71
C ARG A 154 -3.57 -23.55 1.75
N VAL A 155 -2.65 -24.14 2.51
CA VAL A 155 -1.80 -23.38 3.45
C VAL A 155 -0.94 -22.37 2.69
N ILE A 156 -0.27 -22.80 1.62
CA ILE A 156 0.56 -21.90 0.79
C ILE A 156 -0.27 -20.73 0.24
N SER A 157 -1.47 -21.03 -0.25
CA SER A 157 -2.40 -20.02 -0.77
C SER A 157 -2.88 -19.05 0.32
N ALA A 158 -3.13 -19.55 1.53
CA ALA A 158 -3.52 -18.74 2.68
C ALA A 158 -2.39 -17.82 3.15
N THR A 159 -1.15 -18.33 3.24
CA THR A 159 0.02 -17.54 3.62
C THR A 159 0.29 -16.44 2.60
N PHE A 160 0.23 -16.76 1.30
CA PHE A 160 0.33 -15.77 0.23
C PHE A 160 -0.71 -14.64 0.36
N LEU A 161 -1.96 -15.00 0.63
CA LEU A 161 -3.04 -14.02 0.79
C LEU A 161 -2.81 -13.16 2.04
N LYS A 162 -2.39 -13.77 3.15
CA LYS A 162 -2.08 -13.08 4.40
C LYS A 162 -1.00 -12.02 4.20
N ASP A 163 0.14 -12.40 3.62
CA ASP A 163 1.26 -11.47 3.40
C ASP A 163 0.87 -10.31 2.47
N THR A 164 -0.02 -10.57 1.51
CA THR A 164 -0.57 -9.53 0.61
C THR A 164 -1.47 -8.55 1.36
N LEU A 165 -2.34 -9.05 2.24
CA LEU A 165 -3.23 -8.22 3.05
C LEU A 165 -2.45 -7.41 4.09
N ASP A 166 -1.47 -8.02 4.75
CA ASP A 166 -0.59 -7.34 5.71
C ASP A 166 0.18 -6.21 5.02
N ALA A 167 0.68 -6.42 3.80
CA ALA A 167 1.33 -5.37 3.02
C ALA A 167 0.38 -4.20 2.68
N ALA A 168 -0.89 -4.49 2.37
CA ALA A 168 -1.89 -3.46 2.10
C ALA A 168 -2.29 -2.67 3.35
N GLN A 169 -2.38 -3.32 4.52
CA GLN A 169 -2.70 -2.67 5.80
C GLN A 169 -1.55 -1.79 6.28
N ASN A 170 -0.31 -2.28 6.21
CA ASN A 170 0.87 -1.51 6.59
C ASN A 170 1.02 -0.23 5.76
N ASP A 171 0.60 -0.21 4.49
CA ASP A 171 0.64 1.02 3.68
C ASP A 171 -0.27 2.11 4.26
N ALA A 172 -1.47 1.75 4.73
CA ALA A 172 -2.38 2.70 5.38
C ALA A 172 -1.85 3.23 6.71
N GLU A 173 -1.30 2.36 7.56
CA GLU A 173 -0.68 2.77 8.83
C GLU A 173 0.58 3.62 8.61
N ASN A 174 1.43 3.24 7.67
CA ASN A 174 2.63 4.00 7.30
C ASN A 174 2.27 5.40 6.80
N LEU A 175 1.18 5.56 6.05
CA LEU A 175 0.69 6.88 5.63
C LEU A 175 0.27 7.75 6.83
N VAL A 176 -0.36 7.17 7.86
CA VAL A 176 -0.73 7.89 9.08
C VAL A 176 0.52 8.31 9.86
N VAL A 177 1.47 7.40 10.05
CA VAL A 177 2.75 7.70 10.71
C VAL A 177 3.53 8.77 9.95
N GLU A 178 3.53 8.74 8.62
CA GLU A 178 4.17 9.76 7.79
C GLU A 178 3.51 11.13 7.96
N ARG A 179 2.18 11.20 8.03
CA ARG A 179 1.44 12.45 8.32
C ARG A 179 1.79 13.01 9.69
N LEU A 180 1.82 12.16 10.72
CA LEU A 180 2.21 12.57 12.09
C LEU A 180 3.65 13.07 12.13
N ARG A 181 4.58 12.37 11.45
CA ARG A 181 5.98 12.78 11.36
C ARG A 181 6.14 14.13 10.66
N LYS A 182 5.43 14.37 9.55
CA LYS A 182 5.41 15.67 8.85
C LYS A 182 4.87 16.78 9.75
N LYS A 183 3.82 16.51 10.53
CA LYS A 183 3.28 17.47 11.51
C LYS A 183 4.32 17.82 12.58
N ALA A 184 4.98 16.81 13.16
CA ALA A 184 6.01 17.02 14.18
C ALA A 184 7.23 17.80 13.63
N GLN A 185 7.69 17.49 12.41
CA GLN A 185 8.74 18.25 11.74
C GLN A 185 8.34 19.70 11.48
N TYR A 186 7.07 19.95 11.18
CA TYR A 186 6.56 21.30 10.96
C TYR A 186 6.50 22.09 12.28
N VAL A 187 6.00 21.49 13.36
CA VAL A 187 5.99 22.08 14.72
C VAL A 187 7.40 22.47 15.13
N LYS A 188 8.39 21.57 14.95
CA LYS A 188 9.78 21.87 15.26
C LYS A 188 10.34 23.09 14.49
N LYS A 189 9.96 23.26 13.22
CA LYS A 189 10.36 24.45 12.46
C LYS A 189 9.71 25.72 13.01
N LEU A 190 8.47 25.65 13.51
CA LEU A 190 7.82 26.78 14.16
C LEU A 190 8.49 27.14 15.48
N GLU A 191 8.92 26.14 16.27
CA GLU A 191 9.73 26.36 17.48
C GLU A 191 11.05 27.07 17.13
N GLU A 192 11.75 26.64 16.08
CA GLU A 192 12.98 27.29 15.59
C GLU A 192 12.74 28.75 15.18
N VAL A 193 11.60 29.06 14.56
CA VAL A 193 11.20 30.44 14.24
C VAL A 193 10.90 31.24 15.48
N PHE A 194 10.12 30.68 16.41
CA PHE A 194 9.76 31.36 17.65
C PHE A 194 11.01 31.74 18.45
N MET A 195 11.97 30.81 18.59
CA MET A 195 13.24 31.08 19.26
C MET A 195 14.11 32.12 18.52
N ALA A 196 14.00 32.21 17.19
CA ALA A 196 14.67 33.25 16.43
C ALA A 196 14.03 34.63 16.62
N ILE A 197 12.75 34.69 16.99
CA ILE A 197 11.98 35.91 17.27
C ILE A 197 12.18 36.36 18.72
N ASP A 198 12.14 35.42 19.67
CA ASP A 198 12.29 35.69 21.09
C ASP A 198 13.76 35.94 21.49
N HIS A 199 14.23 37.17 21.22
CA HIS A 199 15.57 37.60 21.61
C HIS A 199 15.74 37.81 23.12
N SER A 200 14.65 38.03 23.87
CA SER A 200 14.67 38.22 25.32
C SER A 200 14.76 36.90 26.08
N GLY A 201 14.29 35.81 25.48
CA GLY A 201 14.20 34.51 26.14
C GLY A 201 13.13 34.46 27.23
N ASP A 202 12.15 35.36 27.16
CA ASP A 202 11.01 35.41 28.08
C ASP A 202 9.87 34.49 27.65
N GLY A 203 9.97 33.86 26.47
CA GLY A 203 8.99 32.93 25.94
C GLY A 203 7.74 33.62 25.39
N MET A 204 7.79 34.93 25.16
CA MET A 204 6.65 35.76 24.76
C MET A 204 6.98 36.62 23.53
N ILE A 205 5.98 36.88 22.69
CA ILE A 205 6.08 37.78 21.53
C ILE A 205 5.01 38.86 21.66
N SER A 206 5.43 40.13 21.72
CA SER A 206 4.52 41.27 21.64
C SER A 206 4.22 41.67 20.20
N GLU A 207 3.12 42.40 19.99
CA GLU A 207 2.68 42.86 18.66
C GLU A 207 3.78 43.66 17.94
N GLU A 208 4.42 44.59 18.65
CA GLU A 208 5.49 45.44 18.12
C GLU A 208 6.70 44.59 17.67
N ARG A 209 7.02 43.54 18.41
CA ARG A 209 8.12 42.61 18.09
C ARG A 209 7.80 41.81 16.83
N LEU A 210 6.58 41.26 16.74
CA LEU A 210 6.14 40.53 15.55
C LEU A 210 6.11 41.43 14.31
N ALA A 211 5.60 42.66 14.44
CA ALA A 211 5.57 43.64 13.36
C ALA A 211 6.99 44.01 12.87
N ASN A 212 7.93 44.25 13.80
CA ASN A 212 9.32 44.54 13.47
C ASN A 212 9.99 43.38 12.69
N ILE A 213 9.68 42.13 13.02
CA ILE A 213 10.27 40.98 12.32
C ILE A 213 9.63 40.78 10.95
N LEU A 214 8.32 40.97 10.83
CA LEU A 214 7.62 40.89 9.55
C LEU A 214 7.94 42.07 8.62
N SER A 215 8.59 43.12 9.12
CA SER A 215 9.19 44.15 8.27
C SER A 215 10.45 43.65 7.52
N ASN A 216 11.09 42.57 7.99
CA ASN A 216 12.26 41.98 7.35
C ASN A 216 11.84 41.04 6.19
N PRO A 217 12.22 41.33 4.93
CA PRO A 217 11.86 40.51 3.78
C PRO A 217 12.31 39.04 3.89
N LYS A 218 13.40 38.77 4.61
CA LYS A 218 13.89 37.40 4.84
C LYS A 218 12.97 36.61 5.76
N ALA A 219 12.41 37.25 6.79
CA ALA A 219 11.47 36.61 7.71
C ALA A 219 10.15 36.31 6.99
N VAL A 220 9.62 37.27 6.23
CA VAL A 220 8.43 37.09 5.39
C VAL A 220 8.60 35.92 4.42
N ALA A 221 9.75 35.87 3.72
CA ALA A 221 10.05 34.75 2.83
C ALA A 221 10.11 33.40 3.57
N TYR A 222 10.62 33.39 4.80
CA TYR A 222 10.66 32.18 5.63
C TYR A 222 9.26 31.70 6.04
N PHE A 223 8.38 32.60 6.49
CA PHE A 223 6.97 32.27 6.77
C PHE A 223 6.22 31.77 5.53
N GLN A 224 6.51 32.34 4.35
CA GLN A 224 5.97 31.83 3.08
C GLN A 224 6.44 30.39 2.79
N THR A 225 7.68 30.02 3.14
CA THR A 225 8.12 28.60 3.04
C THR A 225 7.39 27.66 4.00
N LEU A 226 6.71 28.20 5.01
CA LEU A 226 5.87 27.47 5.96
C LEU A 226 4.39 27.47 5.55
N ASP A 227 4.03 27.95 4.35
CA ASP A 227 2.65 28.15 3.87
C ASP A 227 1.82 29.11 4.75
N VAL A 228 2.47 30.13 5.30
CA VAL A 228 1.81 31.20 6.05
C VAL A 228 1.86 32.48 5.23
N ASP A 229 0.70 33.01 4.86
CA ASP A 229 0.60 34.31 4.21
C ASP A 229 0.60 35.40 5.30
N VAL A 230 1.60 36.27 5.26
CA VAL A 230 1.88 37.26 6.31
C VAL A 230 1.69 38.69 5.82
N THR A 231 0.76 38.88 4.88
CA THR A 231 0.44 40.17 4.27
C THR A 231 0.08 41.27 5.26
N GLU A 232 -0.44 40.93 6.45
CA GLU A 232 -0.77 41.89 7.50
C GLU A 232 -0.37 41.37 8.90
N SER A 233 0.70 41.93 9.48
CA SER A 233 1.27 41.50 10.77
C SER A 233 0.32 41.69 11.96
N ALA A 234 -0.43 42.79 11.98
CA ALA A 234 -1.39 43.08 13.04
C ALA A 234 -2.58 42.10 13.02
N ALA A 235 -3.08 41.78 11.82
CA ALA A 235 -4.13 40.78 11.65
C ALA A 235 -3.67 39.39 12.08
N LEU A 236 -2.43 39.01 11.76
CA LEU A 236 -1.86 37.76 12.24
C LEU A 236 -1.73 37.74 13.76
N PHE A 237 -1.22 38.81 14.38
CA PHE A 237 -1.06 38.90 15.82
C PHE A 237 -2.40 38.67 16.54
N HIS A 238 -3.43 39.43 16.17
CA HIS A 238 -4.77 39.29 16.76
C HIS A 238 -5.45 37.94 16.50
N LEU A 239 -5.00 37.19 15.49
CA LEU A 239 -5.54 35.86 15.20
C LEU A 239 -4.89 34.75 16.04
N ILE A 240 -3.69 35.04 16.56
CA ILE A 240 -2.88 34.13 17.37
C ILE A 240 -3.05 34.44 18.86
N ASP A 241 -3.09 35.72 19.22
CA ASP A 241 -3.27 36.24 20.59
C ASP A 241 -4.60 35.80 21.21
N ASN A 242 -4.58 35.51 22.52
CA ASN A 242 -5.74 35.16 23.31
C ASN A 242 -6.49 36.41 23.86
N GLY A 243 -5.90 37.61 23.71
CA GLY A 243 -6.40 38.89 24.16
C GLY A 243 -5.68 39.47 25.39
N ASP A 244 -4.56 38.87 25.83
CA ASP A 244 -3.68 39.41 26.87
C ASP A 244 -2.57 40.34 26.31
N GLY A 245 -2.43 40.39 24.98
CA GLY A 245 -1.48 41.25 24.29
C GLY A 245 -0.08 40.66 24.17
N GLU A 246 0.11 39.40 24.55
CA GLU A 246 1.34 38.63 24.38
C GLU A 246 1.06 37.28 23.72
N VAL A 247 2.00 36.77 22.93
CA VAL A 247 1.86 35.47 22.27
C VAL A 247 2.91 34.51 22.81
N THR A 248 2.44 33.47 23.48
CA THR A 248 3.27 32.34 23.93
C THR A 248 3.68 31.44 22.76
N LEU A 249 4.67 30.57 22.99
CA LEU A 249 5.08 29.55 22.01
C LEU A 249 3.91 28.65 21.58
N ASP A 250 3.09 28.22 22.55
CA ASP A 250 1.96 27.33 22.29
C ASP A 250 0.88 28.02 21.44
N GLU A 251 0.58 29.29 21.74
CA GLU A 251 -0.34 30.11 20.94
C GLU A 251 0.20 30.35 19.54
N PHE A 252 1.48 30.70 19.42
CA PHE A 252 2.14 30.89 18.12
C PHE A 252 2.02 29.64 17.24
N ILE A 253 2.32 28.46 17.79
CA ILE A 253 2.23 27.19 17.06
C ILE A 253 0.78 26.87 16.69
N GLU A 254 -0.15 26.98 17.63
CA GLU A 254 -1.56 26.67 17.38
C GLU A 254 -2.19 27.63 16.37
N GLY A 255 -1.92 28.92 16.53
CA GLY A 255 -2.41 30.00 15.66
C GLY A 255 -1.91 29.81 14.23
N ILE A 256 -0.62 29.61 14.02
CA ILE A 256 -0.07 29.34 12.67
C ILE A 256 -0.62 28.05 12.09
N MET A 257 -0.76 26.99 12.89
CA MET A 257 -1.36 25.73 12.44
C MET A 257 -2.82 25.89 12.01
N ARG A 258 -3.55 26.88 12.57
CA ARG A 258 -4.92 27.23 12.19
C ARG A 258 -4.98 28.10 10.94
N CYS A 259 -4.02 29.01 10.74
CA CYS A 259 -3.88 29.83 9.54
C CYS A 259 -3.43 29.04 8.31
N LYS A 260 -2.88 27.84 8.50
CA LYS A 260 -2.26 27.06 7.43
C LYS A 260 -3.27 26.48 6.44
N GLY A 261 -3.11 26.87 5.18
CA GLY A 261 -3.83 26.29 4.04
C GLY A 261 -5.21 26.93 3.80
N PRO A 262 -5.96 26.43 2.80
CA PRO A 262 -7.26 27.00 2.47
C PRO A 262 -8.29 26.73 3.59
N ALA A 263 -9.16 27.71 3.84
CA ALA A 263 -10.28 27.57 4.77
C ALA A 263 -11.11 26.32 4.42
N ARG A 264 -11.33 25.46 5.42
CA ARG A 264 -12.02 24.18 5.23
C ARG A 264 -13.52 24.39 5.30
N ALA A 265 -14.29 23.44 4.75
CA ALA A 265 -15.75 23.48 4.81
C ALA A 265 -16.28 23.55 6.27
N ILE A 266 -15.56 22.96 7.23
CA ILE A 266 -15.90 23.03 8.66
C ILE A 266 -15.77 24.45 9.22
N ASP A 267 -14.80 25.24 8.74
CA ASP A 267 -14.59 26.63 9.15
C ASP A 267 -15.73 27.51 8.62
N GLN A 268 -16.24 27.22 7.42
CA GLN A 268 -17.43 27.90 6.88
C GLN A 268 -18.69 27.60 7.70
N VAL A 269 -18.87 26.34 8.13
CA VAL A 269 -20.00 25.95 9.00
C VAL A 269 -19.87 26.62 10.37
N ALA A 270 -18.66 26.67 10.94
CA ALA A 270 -18.40 27.35 12.21
C ALA A 270 -18.68 28.86 12.12
N MET A 271 -18.23 29.54 11.06
CA MET A 271 -18.56 30.93 10.79
C MET A 271 -20.07 31.15 10.69
N ARG A 272 -20.79 30.28 9.96
CA ARG A 272 -22.25 30.39 9.84
C ARG A 272 -22.94 30.27 11.20
N ALA A 273 -22.48 29.36 12.06
CA ALA A 273 -23.00 29.21 13.42
C ALA A 273 -22.71 30.45 14.29
N MET A 274 -21.51 31.02 14.20
CA MET A 274 -21.14 32.25 14.91
C MET A 274 -22.00 33.44 14.46
N ILE A 275 -22.22 33.59 13.15
CA ILE A 275 -23.10 34.63 12.59
C ILE A 275 -24.53 34.49 13.13
N GLN A 276 -25.07 33.27 13.18
CA GLN A 276 -26.40 33.03 13.75
C GLN A 276 -26.47 33.36 15.25
N GLN A 277 -25.44 33.01 16.03
CA GLN A 277 -25.36 33.39 17.43
C GLN A 277 -25.27 34.91 17.62
N MET A 278 -24.52 35.60 16.75
CA MET A 278 -24.37 37.05 16.78
C MET A 278 -25.69 37.76 16.47
N ASP A 279 -26.43 37.26 15.46
CA ASP A 279 -27.77 37.75 15.11
C ASP A 279 -28.77 37.59 16.28
N GLN A 280 -28.72 36.47 17.00
CA GLN A 280 -29.53 36.26 18.20
C GLN A 280 -29.17 37.22 19.34
N LYS A 281 -27.87 37.48 19.57
CA LYS A 281 -27.40 38.44 20.59
C LYS A 281 -27.83 39.87 20.23
N LEU A 282 -27.68 40.27 18.97
CA LEU A 282 -28.14 41.57 18.47
C LEU A 282 -29.66 41.71 18.62
N SER A 283 -30.43 40.69 18.24
CA SER A 283 -31.89 40.69 18.42
C SER A 283 -32.30 40.88 19.89
N LYS A 284 -31.59 40.25 20.83
CA LYS A 284 -31.83 40.42 22.26
C LYS A 284 -31.45 41.83 22.76
N LEU A 285 -30.32 42.37 22.31
CA LEU A 285 -29.90 43.73 22.64
C LEU A 285 -30.90 44.77 22.10
N THR A 286 -31.34 44.63 20.85
CA THR A 286 -32.33 45.50 20.24
C THR A 286 -33.65 45.48 21.02
N LYS A 287 -34.13 44.29 21.42
CA LYS A 287 -35.33 44.18 22.28
C LYS A 287 -35.15 44.94 23.60
N ARG A 288 -34.03 44.75 24.29
CA ARG A 288 -33.74 45.44 25.56
C ARG A 288 -33.62 46.96 25.40
N LEU A 289 -33.05 47.44 24.29
CA LEU A 289 -32.91 48.87 24.01
C LEU A 289 -34.24 49.54 23.67
N VAL A 290 -35.14 48.82 22.98
CA VAL A 290 -36.52 49.27 22.74
C VAL A 290 -37.33 49.30 24.04
N GLU A 291 -37.21 48.27 24.89
CA GLU A 291 -37.85 48.21 26.20
C GLU A 291 -37.36 49.31 27.16
N SER A 292 -36.07 49.69 27.06
CA SER A 292 -35.47 50.75 27.88
C SER A 292 -35.78 52.17 27.37
N GLY A 293 -36.53 52.34 26.28
CA GLY A 293 -36.89 53.65 25.72
C GLY A 293 -35.75 54.40 25.03
N ALA A 294 -34.59 53.75 24.84
CA ALA A 294 -33.41 54.35 24.22
C ALA A 294 -33.47 54.42 22.68
N ILE A 295 -34.35 53.63 22.06
CA ILE A 295 -34.57 53.61 20.61
C ILE A 295 -36.08 53.68 20.34
N LEU A 296 -36.54 54.75 19.67
CA LEU A 296 -37.93 54.83 19.21
C LEU A 296 -38.18 53.76 18.13
N PRO A 297 -39.24 52.94 18.25
CA PRO A 297 -39.55 51.95 17.22
C PRO A 297 -39.83 52.71 15.92
N LYS A 298 -39.08 52.40 14.85
CA LYS A 298 -39.40 52.94 13.52
C LYS A 298 -40.84 52.53 13.18
N LEU A 299 -41.70 53.55 13.04
CA LEU A 299 -43.06 53.44 12.52
C LEU A 299 -43.03 52.68 11.20
N ASN A 300 -43.60 51.49 11.22
CA ASN A 300 -43.97 50.74 10.04
C ASN A 300 -45.17 51.46 9.40
N THR A 301 -44.98 52.14 8.28
CA THR A 301 -46.08 52.57 7.41
C THR A 301 -45.96 51.92 6.03
N ALA A 302 -46.68 50.79 5.93
CA ALA A 302 -47.50 50.37 4.79
C ALA A 302 -46.81 49.77 3.54
N PRO A 303 -47.58 49.12 2.63
CA PRO A 303 -48.12 47.76 2.80
C PRO A 303 -47.74 46.84 1.62
N SER A 304 -48.09 45.56 1.78
CA SER A 304 -47.99 44.44 0.81
C SER A 304 -48.07 44.83 -0.67
N ALA A 305 -47.03 44.48 -1.43
CA ALA A 305 -47.11 44.32 -2.88
C ALA A 305 -46.69 42.89 -3.24
N ASP A 306 -47.60 42.22 -3.94
CA ASP A 306 -47.52 40.85 -4.43
C ASP A 306 -46.20 40.52 -5.13
N SER A 307 -45.70 39.31 -4.87
CA SER A 307 -44.70 38.67 -5.72
C SER A 307 -45.40 37.60 -6.56
N PRO A 308 -45.50 37.73 -7.88
CA PRO A 308 -45.92 36.62 -8.73
C PRO A 308 -44.76 35.62 -8.80
N GLY A 309 -45.08 34.34 -8.58
CA GLY A 309 -44.11 33.26 -8.69
C GLY A 309 -43.53 33.12 -10.09
N ILE A 310 -42.26 32.76 -10.18
CA ILE A 310 -41.65 32.16 -11.38
C ILE A 310 -40.65 31.09 -10.93
N TRP A 311 -40.81 29.94 -11.59
CA TRP A 311 -40.05 28.70 -11.72
C TRP A 311 -38.56 28.70 -11.41
#